data_AF-A0A3N6HF97-F1
#
_entry.id   AF-A0A3N6HF97-F1
#
_cell.length_a   1.000
_cell.length_b   1.000
_cell.length_c   1.000
_cell.angle_alpha   90.00
_cell.angle_beta   90.00
_cell.angle_gamma   90.00
#
_symmetry.space_group_name_H-M   'P 1'
#
loop_
_entity.id
_entity.type
_entity.pdbx_description
1 polymer ?
#
loop_
_entity_poly.entity_id
_entity_poly.type
_entity_poly.pdbx_seq_one_letter_code
_entity_poly.pdbx_strand_id
1 'polypeptide(L)'
;MTKQERATRTRQALIRSAATVFEQHGYAQARLTLISSGAGVSTGALHFHFENKAAVAEAVVADASRRLRDMSGAIRRRTDTALQALVDSSHALAQRLREDPVSRAGFRLSCDGERATAPDLRLEWHHRVRELLDEAAAAGTLAEDVSREDAAAATVAATAGFEVLGRHDPAWLSPHMLTGFWQLLLPRLAAAETLAHLDPAGTGAAAARTPALAALAVGGTEAAADVVAEVAEAN
;
A
#
# COMPACT_ATOMS: atom_id res chain seq x y z
N MET A 1 -9.93 -5.77 29.32
CA MET A 1 -10.20 -6.20 27.94
C MET A 1 -11.56 -6.88 27.89
N THR A 2 -12.49 -6.36 27.11
CA THR A 2 -13.85 -6.89 26.99
C THR A 2 -13.88 -8.19 26.16
N LYS A 3 -14.96 -8.98 26.28
CA LYS A 3 -15.16 -10.19 25.45
C LYS A 3 -15.12 -9.86 23.95
N GLN A 4 -15.64 -8.70 23.58
CA GLN A 4 -15.67 -8.20 22.20
C GLN A 4 -14.27 -7.84 21.68
N GLU A 5 -13.45 -7.15 22.47
CA GLU A 5 -12.07 -6.82 22.12
C GLU A 5 -11.24 -8.08 21.88
N ARG A 6 -11.41 -9.10 22.74
CA ARG A 6 -10.73 -10.40 22.57
C ARG A 6 -11.17 -11.09 21.28
N ALA A 7 -12.47 -11.11 20.98
CA ALA A 7 -13.00 -11.70 19.75
C ALA A 7 -12.47 -11.00 18.49
N THR A 8 -12.44 -9.67 18.48
CA THR A 8 -11.86 -8.89 17.36
C THR A 8 -10.38 -9.17 17.18
N ARG A 9 -9.61 -9.21 18.28
CA ARG A 9 -8.17 -9.51 18.23
C ARG A 9 -7.89 -10.91 17.68
N THR A 10 -8.64 -11.92 18.13
CA THR A 10 -8.51 -13.29 17.62
C THR A 10 -8.87 -13.36 16.13
N ARG A 11 -9.98 -12.74 15.72
CA ARG A 11 -10.38 -12.69 14.31
C ARG A 11 -9.29 -12.07 13.43
N GLN A 12 -8.67 -10.99 13.88
CA GLN A 12 -7.56 -10.34 13.17
C GLN A 12 -6.26 -11.17 13.16
N ALA A 13 -5.98 -11.93 14.22
CA ALA A 13 -4.86 -12.88 14.23
C ALA A 13 -5.08 -14.01 13.22
N LEU A 14 -6.31 -14.55 13.14
CA LEU A 14 -6.70 -15.56 12.17
C LEU A 14 -6.58 -15.05 10.72
N ILE A 15 -7.03 -13.82 10.43
CA ILE A 15 -6.92 -13.22 9.09
C ILE A 15 -5.45 -13.09 8.67
N ARG A 16 -4.58 -12.60 9.56
CA ARG A 16 -3.13 -12.47 9.26
C ARG A 16 -2.47 -13.82 9.07
N SER A 17 -2.75 -14.79 9.93
CA SER A 17 -2.25 -16.16 9.79
C SER A 17 -2.72 -16.77 8.47
N ALA A 18 -3.99 -16.60 8.12
CA ALA A 18 -4.57 -17.09 6.88
C ALA A 18 -3.89 -16.48 5.65
N ALA A 19 -3.65 -15.17 5.64
CA ALA A 19 -2.94 -14.50 4.56
C ALA A 19 -1.56 -15.15 4.32
N THR A 20 -0.76 -15.36 5.38
CA THR A 20 0.54 -16.04 5.27
C THR A 20 0.41 -17.47 4.74
N VAL A 21 -0.55 -18.26 5.24
CA VAL A 21 -0.76 -19.64 4.79
C VAL A 21 -1.20 -19.67 3.31
N PHE A 22 -2.08 -18.77 2.88
CA PHE A 22 -2.50 -18.67 1.49
C PHE A 22 -1.36 -18.22 0.56
N GLU A 23 -0.46 -17.35 1.02
CA GLU A 23 0.73 -16.98 0.25
C GLU A 23 1.69 -18.14 0.03
N GLN A 24 1.90 -18.96 1.06
CA GLN A 24 2.88 -20.05 1.04
C GLN A 24 2.38 -21.29 0.29
N HIS A 25 1.10 -21.62 0.45
CA HIS A 25 0.55 -22.88 -0.05
C HIS A 25 -0.47 -22.69 -1.19
N GLY A 26 -0.88 -21.46 -1.48
CA GLY A 26 -2.05 -21.19 -2.31
C GLY A 26 -3.36 -21.59 -1.62
N TYR A 27 -4.48 -21.19 -2.20
CA TYR A 27 -5.79 -21.45 -1.60
C TYR A 27 -6.13 -22.95 -1.54
N ALA A 28 -5.89 -23.69 -2.63
CA ALA A 28 -6.26 -25.10 -2.73
C ALA A 28 -5.60 -25.96 -1.63
N GLN A 29 -4.30 -25.78 -1.40
CA GLN A 29 -3.52 -26.58 -0.45
C GLN A 29 -3.51 -26.03 0.98
N ALA A 30 -3.97 -24.80 1.20
CA ALA A 30 -4.10 -24.22 2.54
C ALA A 30 -5.05 -25.03 3.43
N ARG A 31 -4.62 -25.28 4.67
CA ARG A 31 -5.36 -26.05 5.68
C ARG A 31 -5.76 -25.16 6.85
N LEU A 32 -7.01 -25.27 7.32
CA LEU A 32 -7.51 -24.52 8.48
C LEU A 32 -6.69 -24.76 9.75
N THR A 33 -6.10 -25.95 9.90
CA THR A 33 -5.23 -26.29 11.04
C THR A 33 -3.92 -25.51 11.05
N LEU A 34 -3.34 -25.21 9.87
CA LEU A 34 -2.16 -24.34 9.77
C LEU A 34 -2.53 -22.89 10.15
N ILE A 35 -3.71 -22.44 9.73
CA ILE A 35 -4.22 -21.10 10.03
C ILE A 35 -4.44 -20.92 11.53
N SER A 36 -5.14 -21.87 12.19
CA SER A 36 -5.39 -21.79 13.63
C SER A 36 -4.08 -21.86 14.43
N SER A 37 -3.17 -22.76 14.06
CA SER A 37 -1.84 -22.87 14.67
C SER A 37 -1.03 -21.59 14.53
N GLY A 38 -0.93 -21.01 13.32
CA GLY A 38 -0.21 -19.75 13.09
C GLY A 38 -0.84 -18.54 13.80
N ALA A 39 -2.13 -18.59 14.12
CA ALA A 39 -2.81 -17.56 14.91
C ALA A 39 -2.71 -17.79 16.42
N GLY A 40 -2.12 -18.91 16.87
CA GLY A 40 -2.00 -19.26 18.29
C GLY A 40 -3.33 -19.62 18.95
N VAL A 41 -4.29 -20.16 18.19
CA VAL A 41 -5.62 -20.55 18.69
C VAL A 41 -6.00 -21.98 18.28
N SER A 42 -6.96 -22.57 18.99
CA SER A 42 -7.45 -23.91 18.63
C SER A 42 -8.27 -23.89 17.33
N THR A 43 -8.39 -25.05 16.68
CA THR A 43 -9.27 -25.21 15.51
C THR A 43 -10.74 -24.92 15.86
N GLY A 44 -11.19 -25.27 17.07
CA GLY A 44 -12.54 -24.91 17.54
C GLY A 44 -12.74 -23.40 17.65
N ALA A 45 -11.72 -22.65 18.11
CA ALA A 45 -11.78 -21.19 18.15
C ALA A 45 -11.79 -20.57 16.75
N LEU A 46 -11.10 -21.18 15.77
CA LEU A 46 -11.22 -20.78 14.36
C LEU A 46 -12.65 -20.97 13.87
N HIS A 47 -13.24 -22.14 14.09
CA HIS A 47 -14.61 -22.42 13.64
C HIS A 47 -15.68 -21.53 14.30
N PHE A 48 -15.41 -21.02 15.51
CA PHE A 48 -16.24 -19.99 16.13
C PHE A 48 -16.26 -18.67 15.33
N HIS A 49 -15.18 -18.34 14.62
CA HIS A 49 -15.08 -17.11 13.83
C HIS A 49 -15.38 -17.30 12.33
N PHE A 50 -15.12 -18.48 11.78
CA PHE A 50 -15.26 -18.77 10.36
C PHE A 50 -15.79 -20.18 10.16
N GLU A 51 -16.90 -20.30 9.44
CA GLU A 51 -17.55 -21.58 9.18
C GLU A 51 -16.65 -22.54 8.39
N ASN A 52 -15.96 -22.03 7.38
CA ASN A 52 -15.18 -22.84 6.45
C ASN A 52 -13.98 -22.04 5.88
N LYS A 53 -13.14 -22.72 5.07
CA LYS A 53 -11.95 -22.11 4.45
C LYS A 53 -12.29 -20.95 3.51
N ALA A 54 -13.45 -21.00 2.85
CA ALA A 54 -13.91 -19.91 1.97
C ALA A 54 -14.23 -18.66 2.79
N ALA A 55 -14.94 -18.78 3.92
CA ALA A 55 -15.24 -17.66 4.81
C ALA A 55 -13.98 -16.99 5.37
N VAL A 56 -12.92 -17.76 5.63
CA VAL A 56 -11.61 -17.21 6.03
C VAL A 56 -10.99 -16.40 4.88
N ALA A 57 -11.01 -16.94 3.66
CA ALA A 57 -10.44 -16.27 2.49
C ALA A 57 -11.23 -15.00 2.11
N GLU A 58 -12.56 -15.03 2.16
CA GLU A 58 -13.41 -13.84 2.00
C GLU A 58 -13.07 -12.76 3.03
N ALA A 59 -12.81 -13.15 4.28
CA ALA A 59 -12.39 -12.22 5.31
C ALA A 59 -11.01 -11.61 5.05
N VAL A 60 -10.07 -12.35 4.45
CA VAL A 60 -8.77 -11.82 4.00
C VAL A 60 -8.99 -10.79 2.88
N VAL A 61 -9.79 -11.11 1.86
CA VAL A 61 -10.08 -10.17 0.76
C VAL A 61 -10.79 -8.92 1.27
N ALA A 62 -11.78 -9.06 2.15
CA ALA A 62 -12.48 -7.94 2.76
C ALA A 62 -11.56 -7.06 3.61
N ASP A 63 -10.59 -7.65 4.32
CA ASP A 63 -9.58 -6.90 5.08
C ASP A 63 -8.64 -6.12 4.17
N ALA A 64 -8.17 -6.74 3.08
CA ALA A 64 -7.34 -6.09 2.06
C ALA A 64 -8.09 -4.95 1.37
N SER A 65 -9.36 -5.16 1.02
CA SER A 65 -10.23 -4.16 0.37
C SER A 65 -10.47 -2.97 1.29
N ARG A 66 -10.73 -3.21 2.58
CA ARG A 66 -10.81 -2.13 3.58
C ARG A 66 -9.50 -1.33 3.65
N ARG A 67 -8.35 -2.00 3.70
CA ARG A 67 -7.03 -1.33 3.72
C ARG A 67 -6.80 -0.48 2.47
N LEU A 68 -7.21 -0.97 1.29
CA LEU A 68 -7.12 -0.23 0.03
C LEU A 68 -7.92 1.07 0.07
N ARG A 69 -9.17 1.02 0.54
CA ARG A 69 -10.01 2.21 0.72
C ARG A 69 -9.48 3.17 1.75
N ASP A 70 -9.10 2.68 2.93
CA ASP A 70 -8.60 3.50 4.03
C ASP A 70 -7.34 4.27 3.60
N MET A 71 -6.41 3.58 2.93
CA MET A 71 -5.21 4.17 2.35
C MET A 71 -5.56 5.23 1.29
N SER A 72 -6.39 4.88 0.30
CA SER A 72 -6.73 5.79 -0.81
C SER A 72 -7.46 7.04 -0.32
N GLY A 73 -8.35 6.89 0.66
CA GLY A 73 -9.06 8.01 1.29
C GLY A 73 -8.13 8.88 2.13
N ALA A 74 -7.19 8.28 2.87
CA ALA A 74 -6.20 9.03 3.64
C ALA A 74 -5.26 9.84 2.75
N ILE A 75 -4.79 9.25 1.65
CA ILE A 75 -3.95 9.93 0.66
C ILE A 75 -4.70 11.10 0.05
N ARG A 76 -5.94 10.90 -0.39
CA ARG A 76 -6.67 11.99 -1.02
C ARG A 76 -6.93 13.17 -0.08
N ARG A 77 -7.18 12.92 1.21
CA ARG A 77 -7.39 14.00 2.20
C ARG A 77 -6.15 14.87 2.44
N ARG A 78 -4.95 14.39 2.13
CA ARG A 78 -3.68 15.11 2.40
C ARG A 78 -3.00 15.67 1.15
N THR A 79 -3.54 15.41 -0.04
CA THR A 79 -2.94 15.83 -1.32
C THR A 79 -3.78 16.94 -1.95
N ASP A 80 -3.11 17.97 -2.45
CA ASP A 80 -3.77 19.14 -3.02
C ASP A 80 -4.37 18.89 -4.41
N THR A 81 -3.77 17.96 -5.18
CA THR A 81 -4.24 17.62 -6.53
C THR A 81 -4.63 16.16 -6.64
N ALA A 82 -5.64 15.86 -7.48
CA ALA A 82 -6.07 14.48 -7.73
C ALA A 82 -5.00 13.67 -8.47
N LEU A 83 -4.17 14.31 -9.32
CA LEU A 83 -3.02 13.68 -9.96
C LEU A 83 -1.94 13.31 -8.94
N GLN A 84 -1.64 14.17 -7.95
CA GLN A 84 -0.71 13.78 -6.87
C GLN A 84 -1.28 12.64 -6.03
N ALA A 85 -2.58 12.67 -5.75
CA ALA A 85 -3.25 11.57 -5.06
C ALA A 85 -3.12 10.23 -5.82
N LEU A 86 -3.15 10.26 -7.15
CA LEU A 86 -3.00 9.09 -8.01
C LEU A 86 -1.57 8.53 -7.93
N VAL A 87 -0.56 9.40 -8.05
CA VAL A 87 0.86 9.04 -7.88
C VAL A 87 1.08 8.42 -6.51
N ASP A 88 0.69 9.12 -5.45
CA ASP A 88 0.84 8.66 -4.07
C ASP A 88 0.12 7.33 -3.80
N SER A 89 -1.09 7.15 -4.34
CA SER A 89 -1.86 5.93 -4.16
C SER A 89 -1.19 4.73 -4.84
N SER A 90 -0.57 4.93 -6.01
CA SER A 90 0.16 3.86 -6.69
C SER A 90 1.42 3.43 -5.93
N HIS A 91 2.18 4.40 -5.38
CA HIS A 91 3.35 4.13 -4.53
C HIS A 91 2.95 3.41 -3.24
N ALA A 92 1.88 3.87 -2.59
CA ALA A 92 1.38 3.26 -1.37
C ALA A 92 0.83 1.85 -1.59
N LEU A 93 0.16 1.61 -2.72
CA LEU A 93 -0.27 0.28 -3.13
C LEU A 93 0.93 -0.64 -3.36
N ALA A 94 1.94 -0.19 -4.11
CA ALA A 94 3.16 -0.97 -4.34
C ALA A 94 3.89 -1.31 -3.03
N GLN A 95 3.98 -0.35 -2.10
CA GLN A 95 4.54 -0.57 -0.77
C GLN A 95 3.75 -1.63 0.01
N ARG A 96 2.42 -1.55 0.03
CA ARG A 96 1.56 -2.55 0.71
C ARG A 96 1.73 -3.93 0.12
N LEU A 97 1.81 -4.04 -1.20
CA LEU A 97 2.08 -5.30 -1.88
C LEU A 97 3.49 -5.84 -1.58
N ARG A 98 4.46 -5.02 -1.18
CA ARG A 98 5.77 -5.52 -0.70
C ARG A 98 5.74 -5.95 0.77
N GLU A 99 5.02 -5.22 1.62
CA GLU A 99 5.21 -5.27 3.08
C GLU A 99 4.07 -5.96 3.85
N ASP A 100 2.87 -6.06 3.26
CA ASP A 100 1.65 -6.49 3.94
C ASP A 100 1.11 -7.80 3.34
N PRO A 101 1.31 -8.96 4.01
CA PRO A 101 0.80 -10.24 3.55
C PRO A 101 -0.71 -10.26 3.33
N VAL A 102 -1.48 -9.49 4.11
CA VAL A 102 -2.94 -9.44 3.95
C VAL A 102 -3.31 -8.79 2.62
N SER A 103 -2.63 -7.70 2.25
CA SER A 103 -2.85 -7.04 0.96
C SER A 103 -2.47 -7.96 -0.20
N ARG A 104 -1.28 -8.55 -0.18
CA ARG A 104 -0.84 -9.49 -1.22
C ARG A 104 -1.77 -10.71 -1.36
N ALA A 105 -2.08 -11.38 -0.25
CA ALA A 105 -2.99 -12.53 -0.25
C ALA A 105 -4.38 -12.13 -0.76
N GLY A 106 -4.90 -10.98 -0.32
CA GLY A 106 -6.18 -10.43 -0.79
C GLY A 106 -6.20 -10.24 -2.30
N PHE A 107 -5.20 -9.56 -2.86
CA PHE A 107 -5.10 -9.30 -4.30
C PHE A 107 -4.98 -10.60 -5.12
N ARG A 108 -4.26 -11.61 -4.63
CA ARG A 108 -4.20 -12.93 -5.28
C ARG A 108 -5.55 -13.63 -5.24
N LEU A 109 -6.17 -13.71 -4.05
CA LEU A 109 -7.43 -14.40 -3.83
C LEU A 109 -8.62 -13.76 -4.56
N SER A 110 -8.60 -12.44 -4.82
CA SER A 110 -9.65 -11.76 -5.58
C SER A 110 -9.57 -12.04 -7.09
N CYS A 111 -8.38 -12.35 -7.63
CA CYS A 111 -8.17 -12.56 -9.06
C CYS A 111 -8.41 -13.99 -9.53
N ASP A 112 -8.25 -14.98 -8.64
CA ASP A 112 -8.38 -16.40 -9.01
C ASP A 112 -9.85 -16.80 -9.30
N GLY A 113 -10.81 -15.87 -9.22
CA GLY A 113 -12.17 -16.04 -9.75
C GLY A 113 -13.05 -17.09 -9.07
N GLU A 114 -12.52 -17.81 -8.08
CA GLU A 114 -13.25 -18.90 -7.39
C GLU A 114 -14.39 -18.41 -6.47
N ARG A 115 -14.64 -17.08 -6.36
CA ARG A 115 -15.65 -16.52 -5.46
C ARG A 115 -16.40 -15.34 -6.07
N ALA A 116 -17.67 -15.54 -6.40
CA ALA A 116 -18.56 -14.50 -6.94
C ALA A 116 -18.98 -13.43 -5.90
N THR A 117 -18.70 -13.61 -4.60
CA THR A 117 -19.20 -12.77 -3.51
C THR A 117 -18.17 -11.80 -2.91
N ALA A 118 -16.88 -11.98 -3.20
CA ALA A 118 -15.82 -11.14 -2.64
C ALA A 118 -15.52 -9.93 -3.54
N PRO A 119 -15.10 -8.78 -2.97
CA PRO A 119 -14.68 -7.62 -3.76
C PRO A 119 -13.52 -7.97 -4.71
N ASP A 120 -13.61 -7.54 -5.97
CA ASP A 120 -12.45 -7.54 -6.87
C ASP A 120 -11.58 -6.31 -6.56
N LEU A 121 -10.44 -6.55 -5.94
CA LEU A 121 -9.48 -5.52 -5.55
C LEU A 121 -8.85 -4.78 -6.74
N ARG A 122 -8.71 -5.44 -7.90
CA ARG A 122 -8.20 -4.78 -9.11
C ARG A 122 -9.27 -3.88 -9.70
N LEU A 123 -10.52 -4.30 -9.68
CA LEU A 123 -11.64 -3.46 -10.08
C LEU A 123 -11.80 -2.26 -9.14
N GLU A 124 -11.65 -2.47 -7.82
CA GLU A 124 -11.67 -1.39 -6.83
C GLU A 124 -10.54 -0.38 -7.06
N TRP A 125 -9.32 -0.85 -7.34
CA TRP A 125 -8.22 0.01 -7.77
C TRP A 125 -8.53 0.75 -9.08
N HIS A 126 -9.08 0.07 -10.09
CA HIS A 126 -9.48 0.69 -11.35
C HIS A 126 -10.50 1.82 -11.16
N HIS A 127 -11.54 1.59 -10.35
CA HIS A 127 -12.51 2.62 -10.01
C HIS A 127 -11.83 3.82 -9.35
N ARG A 128 -10.91 3.58 -8.41
CA ARG A 128 -10.19 4.68 -7.74
C ARG A 128 -9.35 5.51 -8.70
N VAL A 129 -8.67 4.87 -9.66
CA VAL A 129 -7.90 5.57 -10.69
C VAL A 129 -8.82 6.45 -11.55
N ARG A 130 -9.97 5.92 -11.98
CA ARG A 130 -10.94 6.68 -12.78
C ARG A 130 -11.48 7.89 -12.03
N GLU A 131 -11.89 7.71 -10.77
CA GLU A 131 -12.35 8.82 -9.92
C GLU A 131 -11.32 9.93 -9.86
N LEU A 132 -10.05 9.60 -9.58
CA LEU A 132 -8.99 10.61 -9.50
C LEU A 132 -8.74 11.34 -10.83
N LEU A 133 -8.85 10.65 -11.96
CA LEU A 133 -8.72 11.27 -13.28
C LEU A 133 -9.92 12.15 -13.63
N ASP A 134 -11.14 11.74 -13.28
CA ASP A 134 -12.34 12.56 -13.46
C ASP A 134 -12.30 13.82 -12.60
N GLU A 135 -11.81 13.70 -11.36
CA GLU A 135 -11.59 14.84 -10.47
C GLU A 135 -10.49 15.77 -10.98
N ALA A 136 -9.39 15.22 -11.53
CA ALA A 136 -8.33 16.00 -12.15
C ALA A 136 -8.83 16.80 -13.37
N ALA A 137 -9.66 16.18 -14.20
CA ALA A 137 -10.27 16.82 -15.36
C ALA A 137 -11.27 17.92 -14.95
N ALA A 138 -12.12 17.66 -13.96
CA ALA A 138 -13.05 18.66 -13.43
C ALA A 138 -12.33 19.88 -12.83
N ALA A 139 -11.14 19.68 -12.28
CA ALA A 139 -10.28 20.75 -11.74
C ALA A 139 -9.41 21.45 -12.80
N GLY A 140 -9.46 21.04 -14.08
CA GLY A 140 -8.60 21.61 -15.14
C GLY A 140 -7.10 21.29 -14.98
N THR A 141 -6.77 20.25 -14.21
CA THR A 141 -5.38 19.85 -13.92
C THR A 141 -4.85 18.77 -14.89
N LEU A 142 -5.76 18.16 -15.67
CA LEU A 142 -5.43 17.21 -16.73
C LEU A 142 -5.18 17.97 -18.05
N ALA A 143 -4.23 17.51 -18.86
CA ALA A 143 -3.96 18.08 -20.17
C ALA A 143 -5.18 17.95 -21.12
N GLU A 144 -5.43 18.97 -21.94
CA GLU A 144 -6.63 19.09 -22.78
C GLU A 144 -6.73 18.00 -23.86
N ASP A 145 -5.59 17.50 -24.35
CA ASP A 145 -5.50 16.50 -25.42
C ASP A 145 -5.60 15.06 -24.91
N VAL A 146 -5.76 14.85 -23.60
CA VAL A 146 -5.73 13.51 -22.98
C VAL A 146 -7.13 12.92 -22.83
N SER A 147 -7.31 11.75 -23.41
CA SER A 147 -8.43 10.86 -23.12
C SER A 147 -8.32 10.31 -21.69
N ARG A 148 -9.33 10.60 -20.86
CA ARG A 148 -9.46 10.08 -19.49
C ARG A 148 -9.52 8.56 -19.46
N GLU A 149 -10.18 7.98 -20.44
CA GLU A 149 -10.32 6.53 -20.55
C GLU A 149 -8.96 5.88 -20.83
N ASP A 150 -8.20 6.42 -21.78
CA ASP A 150 -6.88 5.90 -22.13
C ASP A 150 -5.87 6.11 -20.99
N ALA A 151 -5.93 7.27 -20.32
CA ALA A 151 -5.12 7.54 -19.13
C ALA A 151 -5.41 6.53 -17.99
N ALA A 152 -6.69 6.22 -17.75
CA ALA A 152 -7.09 5.23 -16.76
C ALA A 152 -6.62 3.83 -17.16
N ALA A 153 -6.82 3.44 -18.43
CA ALA A 153 -6.41 2.15 -18.95
C ALA A 153 -4.89 1.97 -18.85
N ALA A 154 -4.10 2.96 -19.27
CA ALA A 154 -2.64 2.93 -19.19
C ALA A 154 -2.14 2.81 -17.74
N THR A 155 -2.72 3.61 -16.82
CA THR A 155 -2.34 3.59 -15.40
C THR A 155 -2.67 2.24 -14.75
N VAL A 156 -3.86 1.71 -15.02
CA VAL A 156 -4.32 0.42 -14.46
C VAL A 156 -3.54 -0.74 -15.05
N ALA A 157 -3.28 -0.74 -16.36
CA ALA A 157 -2.48 -1.76 -17.01
C ALA A 157 -1.05 -1.79 -16.46
N ALA A 158 -0.41 -0.62 -16.32
CA ALA A 158 0.95 -0.52 -15.77
C ALA A 158 1.00 -1.01 -14.31
N THR A 159 0.09 -0.53 -13.45
CA THR A 159 0.08 -0.91 -12.03
C THR A 159 -0.29 -2.38 -11.81
N ALA A 160 -1.21 -2.94 -12.60
CA ALA A 160 -1.46 -4.39 -12.61
C ALA A 160 -0.23 -5.18 -13.10
N GLY A 161 0.48 -4.67 -14.11
CA GLY A 161 1.75 -5.23 -14.57
C GLY A 161 2.80 -5.27 -13.45
N PHE A 162 3.00 -4.16 -12.74
CA PHE A 162 3.91 -4.09 -11.59
C PHE A 162 3.51 -5.06 -10.48
N GLU A 163 2.22 -5.19 -10.19
CA GLU A 163 1.71 -6.15 -9.21
C GLU A 163 2.04 -7.60 -9.63
N VAL A 164 1.76 -7.97 -10.88
CA VAL A 164 1.99 -9.34 -11.38
C VAL A 164 3.47 -9.68 -11.45
N LEU A 165 4.30 -8.80 -12.01
CA LEU A 165 5.75 -8.98 -12.12
C LEU A 165 6.41 -8.97 -10.74
N GLY A 166 5.91 -8.10 -9.85
CA GLY A 166 6.31 -7.97 -8.45
C GLY A 166 6.14 -9.22 -7.60
N ARG A 167 5.31 -10.20 -8.04
CA ARG A 167 5.13 -11.47 -7.33
C ARG A 167 6.39 -12.32 -7.32
N HIS A 168 7.24 -12.20 -8.34
CA HIS A 168 8.46 -12.99 -8.50
C HIS A 168 9.71 -12.15 -8.24
N ASP A 169 9.67 -10.87 -8.63
CA ASP A 169 10.77 -9.94 -8.41
C ASP A 169 10.25 -8.66 -7.74
N PRO A 170 10.49 -8.48 -6.43
CA PRO A 170 10.07 -7.29 -5.69
C PRO A 170 10.60 -5.97 -6.25
N ALA A 171 11.62 -5.97 -7.11
CA ALA A 171 12.16 -4.76 -7.74
C ALA A 171 11.10 -4.03 -8.59
N TRP A 172 10.14 -4.76 -9.19
CA TRP A 172 9.03 -4.17 -9.95
C TRP A 172 8.08 -3.31 -9.11
N LEU A 173 8.04 -3.54 -7.79
CA LEU A 173 7.25 -2.75 -6.83
C LEU A 173 8.12 -1.72 -6.07
N SER A 174 9.35 -1.50 -6.52
CA SER A 174 10.25 -0.54 -5.90
C SER A 174 9.80 0.91 -6.15
N PRO A 175 10.10 1.84 -5.22
CA PRO A 175 9.86 3.26 -5.45
C PRO A 175 10.51 3.78 -6.74
N HIS A 176 11.69 3.24 -7.11
CA HIS A 176 12.39 3.63 -8.33
C HIS A 176 11.59 3.32 -9.60
N MET A 177 11.02 2.10 -9.70
CA MET A 177 10.21 1.69 -10.86
C MET A 177 8.96 2.55 -11.01
N LEU A 178 8.25 2.79 -9.90
CA LEU A 178 7.05 3.64 -9.90
C LEU A 178 7.40 5.10 -10.23
N THR A 179 8.51 5.62 -9.70
CA THR A 179 8.97 6.98 -10.00
C THR A 179 9.28 7.13 -11.50
N GLY A 180 10.01 6.18 -12.09
CA GLY A 180 10.32 6.19 -13.53
C GLY A 180 9.07 6.15 -14.39
N PHE A 181 8.08 5.31 -14.03
CA PHE A 181 6.78 5.29 -14.70
C PHE A 181 6.08 6.66 -14.66
N TRP A 182 6.00 7.30 -13.49
CA TRP A 182 5.35 8.61 -13.38
C TRP A 182 6.13 9.74 -14.04
N GLN A 183 7.47 9.69 -14.04
CA GLN A 183 8.30 10.64 -14.80
C GLN A 183 8.01 10.60 -16.30
N LEU A 184 7.67 9.42 -16.84
CA LEU A 184 7.29 9.27 -18.25
C LEU A 184 5.84 9.68 -18.51
N LEU A 185 4.92 9.38 -17.58
CA LEU A 185 3.49 9.55 -17.81
C LEU A 185 2.97 10.95 -17.46
N LEU A 186 3.45 11.57 -16.37
CA LEU A 186 2.97 12.87 -15.91
C LEU A 186 3.12 14.01 -16.93
N PRO A 187 4.22 14.12 -17.71
CA PRO A 187 4.34 15.17 -18.73
C PRO A 187 3.29 15.08 -19.83
N ARG A 188 2.65 13.91 -20.01
CA ARG A 188 1.51 13.75 -20.92
C ARG A 188 0.18 13.96 -20.23
N LEU A 189 0.05 13.60 -18.96
CA LEU A 189 -1.22 13.68 -18.23
C LEU A 189 -1.55 15.08 -17.68
N ALA A 190 -0.55 15.81 -17.17
CA ALA A 190 -0.79 17.03 -16.41
C ALA A 190 -0.79 18.29 -17.30
N ALA A 191 -1.66 19.25 -16.96
CA ALA A 191 -1.52 20.62 -17.45
C ALA A 191 -0.16 21.21 -17.01
N ALA A 192 0.42 22.11 -17.81
CA ALA A 192 1.80 22.60 -17.60
C ALA A 192 2.01 23.23 -16.22
N GLU A 193 1.03 24.00 -15.75
CA GLU A 193 1.03 24.66 -14.45
C GLU A 193 0.95 23.64 -13.31
N THR A 194 0.20 22.56 -13.50
CA THR A 194 0.07 21.49 -12.49
C THR A 194 1.36 20.67 -12.41
N LEU A 195 1.96 20.35 -13.56
CA LEU A 195 3.14 19.48 -13.66
C LEU A 195 4.30 19.95 -12.76
N ALA A 196 4.50 21.27 -12.64
CA ALA A 196 5.54 21.86 -11.81
C ALA A 196 5.39 21.57 -10.30
N HIS A 197 4.19 21.18 -9.86
CA HIS A 197 3.86 20.93 -8.46
C HIS A 197 3.69 19.43 -8.14
N LEU A 198 3.84 18.55 -9.13
CA LEU A 198 3.74 17.11 -8.92
C LEU A 198 5.10 16.49 -8.56
N ASP A 199 5.10 15.62 -7.57
CA ASP A 199 6.25 14.79 -7.21
C ASP A 199 6.04 13.36 -7.75
N PRO A 200 6.75 12.94 -8.83
CA PRO A 200 6.65 11.58 -9.36
C PRO A 200 7.13 10.50 -8.38
N ALA A 201 7.94 10.86 -7.38
CA ALA A 201 8.40 9.93 -6.34
C ALA A 201 7.36 9.75 -5.22
N GLY A 202 6.26 10.50 -5.25
CA GLY A 202 5.21 10.50 -4.25
C GLY A 202 5.59 11.28 -2.99
N THR A 203 4.63 12.00 -2.42
CA THR A 203 4.87 12.89 -1.26
C THR A 203 5.19 12.13 0.02
N GLY A 204 4.82 10.84 0.09
CA GLY A 204 5.19 9.94 1.19
C GLY A 204 6.70 9.64 1.26
N ALA A 205 7.41 9.62 0.12
CA ALA A 205 8.86 9.43 0.07
C ALA A 205 9.63 10.67 0.51
N ALA A 206 9.04 11.87 0.39
CA ALA A 206 9.59 13.11 0.93
C ALA A 206 9.44 13.16 2.46
N ALA A 207 8.27 12.79 3.01
CA ALA A 207 8.04 12.74 4.46
C ALA A 207 8.97 11.76 5.21
N ALA A 208 9.34 10.64 4.58
CA ALA A 208 10.32 9.69 5.13
C ALA A 208 11.78 10.18 5.07
N ARG A 209 12.10 11.17 4.21
CA ARG A 209 13.44 11.79 4.12
C ARG A 209 13.65 12.88 5.17
N THR A 210 12.60 13.39 5.81
CA THR A 210 12.64 14.55 6.72
C THR A 210 12.89 14.29 8.22
N PRO A 211 13.04 13.06 8.78
CA PRO A 211 13.58 12.93 10.14
C PRO A 211 15.09 12.70 10.20
N ALA A 212 15.78 12.42 9.08
CA ALA A 212 17.21 12.05 9.13
C ALA A 212 18.17 13.27 9.10
N LEU A 213 17.78 14.37 8.45
CA LEU A 213 18.62 15.58 8.40
C LEU A 213 18.41 16.54 9.58
N ALA A 214 17.25 16.46 10.27
CA ALA A 214 17.05 17.22 11.50
C ALA A 214 17.83 16.63 12.69
N ALA A 215 18.06 15.31 12.72
CA ALA A 215 18.85 14.65 13.76
C ALA A 215 20.36 14.93 13.63
N LEU A 216 20.86 15.23 12.42
CA LEU A 216 22.26 15.58 12.19
C LEU A 216 22.55 17.08 12.38
N ALA A 217 21.53 17.93 12.43
CA ALA A 217 21.68 19.37 12.67
C ALA A 217 21.61 19.75 14.17
N VAL A 218 21.09 18.87 15.04
CA VAL A 218 20.95 19.14 16.49
C VAL A 218 22.10 18.50 17.31
N GLY A 219 22.87 17.58 16.75
CA GLY A 219 23.97 16.90 17.45
C GLY A 219 25.37 17.51 17.29
N GLY A 220 25.50 18.68 16.65
CA GLY A 220 26.80 19.17 16.15
C GLY A 220 27.51 20.28 16.93
N THR A 221 26.93 20.83 18.00
CA THR A 221 27.47 22.08 18.61
C THR A 221 27.79 22.04 20.11
N GLU A 222 27.59 20.93 20.82
CA GLU A 222 27.91 20.86 22.27
C GLU A 222 29.08 19.95 22.65
N ALA A 223 29.60 19.11 21.74
CA ALA A 223 30.71 18.19 22.04
C ALA A 223 32.12 18.75 21.72
N ALA A 224 32.24 20.00 21.27
CA ALA A 224 33.53 20.62 20.92
C ALA A 224 34.06 21.60 21.99
N ALA A 225 33.34 21.80 23.10
CA ALA A 225 33.75 22.70 24.18
C ALA A 225 34.45 22.00 25.36
N ASP A 226 34.38 20.67 25.47
CA ASP A 226 34.89 19.92 26.63
C ASP A 226 36.23 19.17 26.40
N VAL A 227 36.84 19.30 25.22
CA VAL A 227 38.13 18.63 24.89
C VAL A 227 39.30 19.63 24.85
N VAL A 228 39.08 20.92 25.09
CA VAL A 228 40.14 21.95 25.13
C VAL A 228 40.48 22.39 26.57
N ALA A 229 39.78 21.88 27.59
CA ALA A 229 40.06 22.19 28.99
C ALA A 229 41.01 21.18 29.71
N GLU A 230 41.22 19.98 29.16
CA GLU A 230 41.95 18.90 29.85
C GLU A 230 43.43 18.74 29.41
N VAL A 231 43.98 19.68 28.62
CA VAL A 231 45.40 19.70 28.19
C VAL A 231 46.17 20.89 28.78
N ALA A 232 45.55 21.68 29.67
CA ALA A 232 46.17 22.86 30.30
C ALA A 232 46.62 22.67 31.77
N GLU A 233 46.44 21.48 32.37
CA GLU A 233 46.85 21.19 33.76
C GLU A 233 47.94 20.12 33.91
N ALA A 234 48.64 19.78 32.83
CA ALA A 234 49.77 18.84 32.85
C ALA A 234 51.10 19.47 32.37
N ASN A 235 51.36 20.74 32.73
CA ASN A 235 52.70 21.33 32.67
C ASN A 235 52.94 22.36 33.77
#